data_AF-A0A3P8B454-F1
#
_entry.id   AF-A0A3P8B454-F1
#
_cell.length_a   1.000
_cell.length_b   1.000
_cell.length_c   1.000
_cell.angle_alpha   90.00
_cell.angle_beta   90.00
_cell.angle_gamma   90.00
#
_symmetry.space_group_name_H-M   'P 1'
#
loop_
_entity.id
_entity.type
_entity.pdbx_description
1 polymer ?
#
loop_
_entity_poly.entity_id
_entity_poly.type
_entity_poly.pdbx_seq_one_letter_code
_entity_poly.pdbx_strand_id
1 'polypeptide(L)'
;MRIKEDIEYILSAESQGSEVIDDYSSPVQLIDSELAKIYANSDRARQDFPEYPLLLWQAISLARRMQDPLLEFCQVCANGEDILALKYHPLQSMVPKTEFMQALLLEFVNRVNEVGVDVNECLEHPHKAFVLQFVCGLGPRKASYILKVLREHDGMLENRTKLVTVCRMGPKVFMNSAGFIKINTFEIAEKTDGYVEVLDGSRVHPETYEWARKMAVDALEYDDTSEDANPASALEEILEAPDRLKDLDLDAFAKELQRQGYGNKNITLYDIRAELNHRYKDLRVPYRPPTKEEVFNMLTKETPQTFNVGKLVMGRVINIVYRRPKIDQLEQTNPVRNEGTGLWQCPLCLKNDFSELSEVWTHYDTNQCRGQAVGIRVRLENGIIGFIPIRFLSDKRVGNPEDRVSIGMPLYCRVLKVDTDRFTAELSCRSSDLADREFQFRLALNVFIKSIFA
;
A
#
# COMPACT_ATOMS: atom_id res chain seq x y z
N MET A 1 0.60 -11.81 -11.29
CA MET A 1 1.03 -11.29 -12.61
C MET A 1 0.18 -11.86 -13.72
N ARG A 2 0.30 -13.15 -14.10
CA ARG A 2 -0.48 -13.72 -15.23
C ARG A 2 -1.98 -13.42 -15.20
N ILE A 3 -2.67 -13.70 -14.08
CA ILE A 3 -4.10 -13.41 -13.96
C ILE A 3 -4.42 -11.92 -14.16
N LYS A 4 -3.55 -11.01 -13.69
CA LYS A 4 -3.73 -9.56 -13.89
C LYS A 4 -3.62 -9.21 -15.37
N GLU A 5 -2.58 -9.73 -16.03
CA GLU A 5 -2.35 -9.53 -17.47
C GLU A 5 -3.50 -10.11 -18.30
N ASP A 6 -4.02 -11.27 -17.92
CA ASP A 6 -5.16 -11.92 -18.56
C ASP A 6 -6.44 -11.06 -18.41
N ILE A 7 -6.70 -10.49 -17.21
CA ILE A 7 -7.84 -9.59 -16.99
C ILE A 7 -7.68 -8.29 -17.78
N GLU A 8 -6.49 -7.68 -17.75
CA GLU A 8 -6.21 -6.47 -18.53
C GLU A 8 -6.40 -6.73 -20.03
N TYR A 9 -5.97 -7.89 -20.52
CA TYR A 9 -6.21 -8.31 -21.89
C TYR A 9 -7.71 -8.44 -22.20
N ILE A 10 -8.48 -9.12 -21.35
CA ILE A 10 -9.93 -9.28 -21.53
C ILE A 10 -10.64 -7.91 -21.55
N LEU A 11 -10.35 -7.03 -20.58
CA LEU A 11 -10.92 -5.68 -20.52
C LEU A 11 -10.58 -4.87 -21.77
N SER A 12 -9.33 -4.95 -22.25
CA SER A 12 -8.91 -4.26 -23.47
C SER A 12 -9.60 -4.78 -24.73
N ALA A 13 -9.93 -6.07 -24.78
CA ALA A 13 -10.63 -6.70 -25.90
C ALA A 13 -12.12 -6.33 -25.93
N GLU A 14 -12.77 -6.21 -24.77
CA GLU A 14 -14.19 -5.82 -24.66
C GLU A 14 -14.41 -4.33 -25.00
N SER A 15 -13.48 -3.45 -24.61
CA SER A 15 -13.56 -2.01 -24.94
C SER A 15 -13.47 -1.72 -26.43
N GLN A 16 -12.88 -2.61 -27.24
CA GLN A 16 -12.78 -2.43 -28.70
C GLN A 16 -14.09 -2.72 -29.45
N GLY A 17 -15.08 -3.35 -28.80
CA GLY A 17 -16.36 -3.73 -29.40
C GLY A 17 -17.52 -2.76 -29.17
N SER A 18 -17.31 -1.70 -28.38
CA SER A 18 -18.34 -0.72 -28.01
C SER A 18 -18.02 0.65 -28.62
N GLU A 19 -18.92 1.23 -29.42
CA GLU A 19 -18.80 2.59 -30.00
C GLU A 19 -18.91 3.72 -28.95
N VAL A 20 -19.03 3.37 -27.66
CA VAL A 20 -19.00 4.31 -26.55
C VAL A 20 -17.54 4.50 -26.14
N ILE A 21 -16.95 5.62 -26.57
CA ILE A 21 -15.67 6.12 -26.07
C ILE A 21 -15.90 6.58 -24.63
N ASP A 22 -15.95 5.63 -23.70
CA ASP A 22 -15.75 5.94 -22.29
C ASP A 22 -14.27 5.78 -21.98
N ASP A 23 -13.65 6.90 -21.57
CA ASP A 23 -12.25 7.10 -21.17
C ASP A 23 -11.85 6.27 -19.91
N TYR A 24 -12.64 5.24 -19.57
CA TYR A 24 -12.53 4.42 -18.38
C TYR A 24 -11.99 3.04 -18.70
N SER A 25 -10.71 2.97 -19.09
CA SER A 25 -9.96 1.74 -18.83
C SER A 25 -9.88 1.59 -17.31
N SER A 26 -10.76 0.77 -16.73
CA SER A 26 -10.78 0.51 -15.29
C SER A 26 -9.44 -0.11 -14.89
N PRO A 27 -8.59 0.59 -14.12
CA PRO A 27 -7.23 0.12 -13.89
C PRO A 27 -7.24 -1.10 -12.98
N VAL A 28 -6.67 -2.21 -13.45
CA VAL A 28 -6.51 -3.42 -12.64
C VAL A 28 -5.30 -3.25 -11.74
N GLN A 29 -5.51 -3.28 -10.43
CA GLN A 29 -4.46 -3.02 -9.44
C GLN A 29 -4.26 -4.21 -8.51
N LEU A 30 -3.00 -4.46 -8.15
CA LEU A 30 -2.66 -5.44 -7.13
C LEU A 30 -2.62 -4.76 -5.78
N ILE A 31 -3.34 -5.33 -4.82
CA ILE A 31 -3.44 -4.82 -3.46
C ILE A 31 -2.90 -5.89 -2.52
N ASP A 32 -2.16 -5.47 -1.50
CA ASP A 32 -1.69 -6.38 -0.47
C ASP A 32 -2.87 -7.00 0.29
N SER A 33 -2.84 -8.33 0.42
CA SER A 33 -3.96 -9.10 0.98
C SER A 33 -3.76 -9.53 2.42
N GLU A 34 -2.69 -9.12 3.11
CA GLU A 34 -2.44 -9.59 4.48
C GLU A 34 -3.52 -9.11 5.47
N LEU A 35 -3.93 -7.84 5.39
CA LEU A 35 -5.04 -7.31 6.20
C LEU A 35 -6.34 -8.08 5.91
N ALA A 36 -6.62 -8.34 4.63
CA ALA A 36 -7.82 -9.05 4.20
C ALA A 36 -7.85 -10.50 4.68
N LYS A 37 -6.70 -11.17 4.76
CA LYS A 37 -6.59 -12.50 5.36
C LYS A 37 -6.90 -12.47 6.85
N ILE A 38 -6.45 -11.46 7.58
CA ILE A 38 -6.76 -11.32 9.01
C ILE A 38 -8.25 -11.12 9.20
N TYR A 39 -8.85 -10.17 8.48
CA TYR A 39 -10.30 -9.96 8.52
C TYR A 39 -11.07 -11.25 8.19
N ALA A 40 -10.74 -11.94 7.10
CA ALA A 40 -11.45 -13.13 6.66
C ALA A 40 -11.35 -14.31 7.65
N ASN A 41 -10.33 -14.36 8.50
CA ASN A 41 -10.21 -15.39 9.54
C ASN A 41 -10.86 -14.99 10.88
N SER A 42 -11.29 -13.73 11.02
CA SER A 42 -11.92 -13.23 12.23
C SER A 42 -13.36 -13.73 12.40
N ASP A 43 -13.85 -13.76 13.64
CA ASP A 43 -15.27 -14.02 13.93
C ASP A 43 -16.19 -12.96 13.34
N ARG A 44 -15.67 -11.75 13.10
CA ARG A 44 -16.43 -10.65 12.52
C ARG A 44 -16.83 -10.93 11.08
N ALA A 45 -15.93 -11.45 10.24
CA ALA A 45 -16.27 -11.79 8.86
C ALA A 45 -17.40 -12.84 8.80
N ARG A 46 -17.38 -13.81 9.73
CA ARG A 46 -18.45 -14.82 9.88
C ARG A 46 -19.78 -14.21 10.34
N GLN A 47 -19.75 -13.18 11.19
CA GLN A 47 -20.97 -12.48 11.64
C GLN A 47 -21.54 -11.56 10.57
N ASP A 48 -20.67 -10.84 9.85
CA ASP A 48 -21.07 -9.89 8.80
C ASP A 48 -21.66 -10.63 7.59
N PHE A 49 -21.06 -11.77 7.21
CA PHE A 49 -21.47 -12.55 6.04
C PHE A 49 -21.42 -14.06 6.30
N PRO A 50 -22.36 -14.64 7.06
CA PRO A 50 -22.31 -16.04 7.51
C PRO A 50 -22.27 -17.08 6.37
N GLU A 51 -22.89 -16.75 5.24
CA GLU A 51 -23.03 -17.67 4.10
C GLU A 51 -21.86 -17.60 3.11
N TYR A 52 -20.97 -16.62 3.24
CA TYR A 52 -19.91 -16.39 2.27
C TYR A 52 -18.67 -17.26 2.58
N PRO A 53 -17.97 -17.77 1.56
CA PRO A 53 -16.71 -18.47 1.75
C PRO A 53 -15.57 -17.50 2.05
N LEU A 54 -14.48 -18.03 2.62
CA LEU A 54 -13.26 -17.29 3.00
C LEU A 54 -12.75 -16.34 1.90
N LEU A 55 -12.74 -16.79 0.65
CA LEU A 55 -12.22 -15.99 -0.46
C LEU A 55 -13.08 -14.75 -0.75
N LEU A 56 -14.41 -14.84 -0.59
CA LEU A 56 -15.29 -13.67 -0.73
C LEU A 56 -15.10 -12.68 0.42
N TRP A 57 -14.87 -13.14 1.64
CA TRP A 57 -14.52 -12.24 2.75
C TRP A 57 -13.21 -11.49 2.49
N GLN A 58 -12.20 -12.16 1.92
CA GLN A 58 -10.95 -11.50 1.52
C GLN A 58 -11.20 -10.45 0.42
N ALA A 59 -12.02 -10.78 -0.59
CA ALA A 59 -12.36 -9.84 -1.66
C ALA A 59 -13.09 -8.59 -1.14
N ILE A 60 -14.03 -8.76 -0.19
CA ILE A 60 -14.73 -7.65 0.46
C ILE A 60 -13.75 -6.73 1.19
N SER A 61 -12.85 -7.29 1.99
CA SER A 61 -11.85 -6.49 2.72
C SER A 61 -10.88 -5.77 1.78
N LEU A 62 -10.47 -6.40 0.67
CA LEU A 62 -9.65 -5.74 -0.35
C LEU A 62 -10.38 -4.55 -0.99
N ALA A 63 -11.67 -4.71 -1.31
CA ALA A 63 -12.48 -3.63 -1.87
C ALA A 63 -12.66 -2.48 -0.87
N ARG A 64 -12.98 -2.78 0.39
CA ARG A 64 -13.10 -1.77 1.46
C ARG A 64 -11.79 -1.03 1.71
N ARG A 65 -10.66 -1.75 1.75
CA ARG A 65 -9.32 -1.16 1.87
C ARG A 65 -9.02 -0.21 0.72
N MET A 66 -9.47 -0.52 -0.49
CA MET A 66 -9.29 0.33 -1.66
C MET A 66 -10.10 1.62 -1.56
N GLN A 67 -11.31 1.54 -1.00
CA GLN A 67 -12.19 2.70 -0.78
C GLN A 67 -11.64 3.61 0.32
N ASP A 68 -11.38 3.06 1.50
CA ASP A 68 -10.70 3.78 2.58
C ASP A 68 -9.86 2.81 3.43
N PRO A 69 -8.52 2.86 3.31
CA PRO A 69 -7.64 2.03 4.13
C PRO A 69 -7.84 2.26 5.63
N LEU A 70 -8.03 3.51 6.06
CA LEU A 70 -8.12 3.85 7.49
C LEU A 70 -9.30 3.14 8.15
N LEU A 71 -10.45 3.10 7.48
CA LEU A 71 -11.66 2.42 7.99
C LEU A 71 -11.43 0.91 8.12
N GLU A 72 -10.84 0.28 7.10
CA GLU A 72 -10.59 -1.18 7.12
C GLU A 72 -9.55 -1.56 8.19
N PHE A 73 -8.49 -0.77 8.35
CA PHE A 73 -7.51 -0.98 9.42
C PHE A 73 -8.14 -0.78 10.81
N CYS A 74 -9.00 0.23 10.98
CA CYS A 74 -9.73 0.47 12.23
C CYS A 74 -10.66 -0.70 12.57
N GLN A 75 -11.34 -1.28 11.57
CA GLN A 75 -12.21 -2.43 11.74
C GLN A 75 -11.45 -3.65 12.28
N VAL A 76 -10.27 -3.96 11.73
CA VAL A 76 -9.45 -5.08 12.21
C VAL A 76 -8.87 -4.79 13.60
N CYS A 77 -8.42 -3.56 13.86
CA CYS A 77 -7.88 -3.14 15.16
C CYS A 77 -8.94 -3.20 16.28
N ALA A 78 -10.21 -2.89 15.97
CA ALA A 78 -11.30 -2.94 16.92
C ALA A 78 -11.58 -4.33 17.50
N ASN A 79 -11.20 -5.39 16.78
CA ASN A 79 -11.46 -6.78 17.16
C ASN A 79 -10.38 -7.39 18.08
N GLY A 80 -9.48 -6.58 18.63
CA GLY A 80 -8.51 -7.01 19.65
C GLY A 80 -7.07 -7.01 19.14
N GLU A 81 -6.35 -8.10 19.38
CA GLU A 81 -4.91 -8.20 19.09
C GLU A 81 -4.59 -8.70 17.67
N ASP A 82 -5.61 -9.06 16.87
CA ASP A 82 -5.43 -9.60 15.52
C ASP A 82 -4.61 -8.69 14.60
N ILE A 83 -4.72 -7.38 14.81
CA ILE A 83 -3.94 -6.37 14.09
C ILE A 83 -2.43 -6.54 14.28
N LEU A 84 -1.97 -7.12 15.39
CA LEU A 84 -0.56 -7.39 15.68
C LEU A 84 0.02 -8.50 14.80
N ALA A 85 -0.82 -9.30 14.13
CA ALA A 85 -0.39 -10.32 13.19
C ALA A 85 0.15 -9.72 11.87
N LEU A 86 -0.20 -8.46 11.57
CA LEU A 86 0.39 -7.76 10.43
C LEU A 86 1.88 -7.52 10.65
N LYS A 87 2.66 -7.71 9.59
CA LYS A 87 4.09 -7.46 9.60
C LYS A 87 4.37 -6.02 9.21
N TYR A 88 4.50 -5.15 10.20
CA TYR A 88 4.88 -3.74 10.05
C TYR A 88 6.40 -3.56 9.99
N HIS A 89 7.15 -4.37 10.75
CA HIS A 89 8.61 -4.25 10.82
C HIS A 89 9.27 -5.63 11.08
N PRO A 90 10.44 -5.94 10.46
CA PRO A 90 11.13 -7.21 10.67
C PRO A 90 11.49 -7.53 12.13
N LEU A 91 11.66 -6.50 12.95
CA LEU A 91 12.00 -6.63 14.37
C LEU A 91 10.80 -6.42 15.32
N GLN A 92 9.55 -6.38 14.81
CA GLN A 92 8.39 -6.11 15.66
C GLN A 92 8.21 -7.14 16.78
N SER A 93 8.66 -8.38 16.56
CA SER A 93 8.61 -9.45 17.57
C SER A 93 9.56 -9.22 18.75
N MET A 94 10.50 -8.28 18.63
CA MET A 94 11.42 -7.88 19.70
C MET A 94 10.81 -6.79 20.60
N VAL A 95 9.63 -6.25 20.26
CA VAL A 95 8.94 -5.22 21.04
C VAL A 95 7.88 -5.89 21.92
N PRO A 96 7.73 -5.50 23.20
CA PRO A 96 6.64 -5.97 24.04
C PRO A 96 5.27 -5.69 23.40
N LYS A 97 4.39 -6.70 23.36
CA LYS A 97 3.07 -6.59 22.71
C LYS A 97 2.26 -5.39 23.20
N THR A 98 2.29 -5.12 24.50
CA THR A 98 1.54 -4.02 25.12
C THR A 98 2.03 -2.65 24.63
N GLU A 99 3.36 -2.44 24.58
CA GLU A 99 3.94 -1.19 24.07
C GLU A 99 3.65 -1.03 22.58
N PHE A 100 3.75 -2.12 21.81
CA PHE A 100 3.46 -2.09 20.39
C PHE A 100 1.98 -1.76 20.12
N MET A 101 1.06 -2.39 20.85
CA MET A 101 -0.38 -2.09 20.75
C MET A 101 -0.68 -0.65 21.14
N GLN A 102 -0.05 -0.12 22.20
CA GLN A 102 -0.23 1.28 22.59
C GLN A 102 0.26 2.25 21.50
N ALA A 103 1.40 1.97 20.88
CA ALA A 103 1.92 2.77 19.78
C ALA A 103 0.98 2.73 18.55
N LEU A 104 0.44 1.55 18.21
CA LEU A 104 -0.55 1.42 17.13
C LEU A 104 -1.82 2.20 17.44
N LEU A 105 -2.38 2.06 18.64
CA LEU A 105 -3.60 2.77 19.05
C LEU A 105 -3.41 4.29 19.00
N LEU A 106 -2.24 4.79 19.41
CA LEU A 106 -1.90 6.21 19.28
C LEU A 106 -1.93 6.66 17.82
N GLU A 107 -1.37 5.86 16.91
CA GLU A 107 -1.37 6.20 15.48
C GLU A 107 -2.79 6.15 14.86
N PHE A 108 -3.63 5.21 15.28
CA PHE A 108 -5.05 5.20 14.91
C PHE A 108 -5.75 6.48 15.37
N VAL A 109 -5.55 6.89 16.62
CA VAL A 109 -6.10 8.15 17.14
C VAL A 109 -5.58 9.33 16.31
N ASN A 110 -4.28 9.43 16.04
CA ASN A 110 -3.73 10.53 15.25
C ASN A 110 -4.38 10.62 13.86
N ARG A 111 -4.41 9.52 13.10
CA ARG A 111 -4.95 9.53 11.73
C ARG A 111 -6.46 9.71 11.67
N VAL A 112 -7.21 9.10 12.60
CA VAL A 112 -8.67 9.26 12.65
C VAL A 112 -9.07 10.70 12.94
N ASN A 113 -8.37 11.38 13.85
CA ASN A 113 -8.70 12.76 14.19
C ASN A 113 -8.18 13.77 13.14
N GLU A 114 -7.08 13.48 12.44
CA GLU A 114 -6.65 14.27 11.29
C GLU A 114 -7.68 14.21 10.14
N VAL A 115 -8.16 13.00 9.81
CA VAL A 115 -9.16 12.82 8.76
C VAL A 115 -10.51 13.37 9.21
N GLY A 116 -10.96 13.04 10.42
CA GLY A 116 -12.29 13.31 10.96
C GLY A 116 -13.30 12.22 10.56
N VAL A 117 -14.34 12.02 11.38
CA VAL A 117 -15.30 10.92 11.27
C VAL A 117 -16.71 11.44 11.02
N ASP A 118 -17.34 10.98 9.94
CA ASP A 118 -18.77 11.22 9.71
C ASP A 118 -19.60 10.19 10.48
N VAL A 119 -20.39 10.67 11.44
CA VAL A 119 -21.22 9.83 12.30
C VAL A 119 -22.44 9.29 11.55
N ASN A 120 -22.97 10.04 10.58
CA ASN A 120 -24.12 9.61 9.78
C ASN A 120 -23.71 8.49 8.83
N GLU A 121 -22.53 8.58 8.21
CA GLU A 121 -21.98 7.45 7.44
C GLU A 121 -21.78 6.21 8.32
N CYS A 122 -21.36 6.38 9.57
CA CYS A 122 -21.23 5.26 10.52
C CYS A 122 -22.58 4.64 10.91
N LEU A 123 -23.66 5.43 10.90
CA LEU A 123 -25.02 4.96 11.15
C LEU A 123 -25.56 4.18 9.95
N GLU A 124 -25.35 4.69 8.74
CA GLU A 124 -25.79 4.09 7.48
C GLU A 124 -24.98 2.82 7.14
N HIS A 125 -23.69 2.83 7.43
CA HIS A 125 -22.78 1.74 7.08
C HIS A 125 -22.09 1.15 8.32
N PRO A 126 -22.64 0.06 8.90
CA PRO A 126 -22.14 -0.51 10.15
C PRO A 126 -20.66 -0.93 10.14
N HIS A 127 -20.09 -1.25 8.97
CA HIS A 127 -18.67 -1.58 8.85
C HIS A 127 -17.74 -0.37 9.04
N LYS A 128 -18.23 0.85 8.80
CA LYS A 128 -17.46 2.09 9.03
C LYS A 128 -17.44 2.50 10.51
N ALA A 129 -18.43 2.07 11.30
CA ALA A 129 -18.66 2.49 12.68
C ALA A 129 -17.47 2.28 13.64
N PHE A 130 -16.57 1.34 13.34
CA PHE A 130 -15.43 1.02 14.19
C PHE A 130 -14.41 2.16 14.30
N VAL A 131 -14.39 3.07 13.34
CA VAL A 131 -13.50 4.25 13.37
C VAL A 131 -13.83 5.19 14.53
N LEU A 132 -15.10 5.26 14.93
CA LEU A 132 -15.61 6.22 15.91
C LEU A 132 -14.95 6.07 17.29
N GLN A 133 -14.50 4.86 17.65
CA GLN A 133 -13.85 4.63 18.94
C GLN A 133 -12.49 5.32 19.07
N PHE A 134 -11.86 5.69 17.95
CA PHE A 134 -10.54 6.32 17.91
C PHE A 134 -10.62 7.85 17.88
N VAL A 135 -11.82 8.44 17.87
CA VAL A 135 -12.00 9.88 18.02
C VAL A 135 -11.58 10.32 19.43
N CYS A 136 -10.88 11.45 19.53
CA CYS A 136 -10.42 12.02 20.79
C CYS A 136 -11.56 12.15 21.80
N GLY A 137 -11.32 11.69 23.03
CA GLY A 137 -12.33 11.68 24.11
C GLY A 137 -13.35 10.54 24.03
N LEU A 138 -13.42 9.81 22.91
CA LEU A 138 -14.21 8.60 22.76
C LEU A 138 -13.39 7.34 23.10
N GLY A 139 -14.03 6.21 22.91
CA GLY A 139 -13.53 4.87 23.18
C GLY A 139 -14.66 3.88 22.87
N PRO A 140 -14.41 2.56 22.91
CA PRO A 140 -15.36 1.56 22.42
C PRO A 140 -16.76 1.73 23.01
N ARG A 141 -16.85 1.89 24.34
CA ARG A 141 -18.12 2.08 25.06
C ARG A 141 -18.88 3.34 24.64
N LYS A 142 -18.18 4.48 24.50
CA LYS A 142 -18.81 5.76 24.14
C LYS A 142 -19.24 5.77 22.68
N ALA A 143 -18.42 5.24 21.78
CA ALA A 143 -18.75 5.13 20.36
C ALA A 143 -20.01 4.27 20.15
N SER A 144 -20.08 3.09 20.77
CA SER A 144 -21.28 2.24 20.71
C SER A 144 -22.51 2.92 21.30
N TYR A 145 -22.35 3.67 22.40
CA TYR A 145 -23.45 4.40 23.02
C TYR A 145 -24.02 5.50 22.12
N ILE A 146 -23.16 6.32 21.51
CA ILE A 146 -23.57 7.40 20.57
C ILE A 146 -24.39 6.82 19.43
N LEU A 147 -23.88 5.78 18.76
CA LEU A 147 -24.57 5.16 17.63
C LEU A 147 -25.90 4.52 18.05
N LYS A 148 -25.95 3.90 19.23
CA LYS A 148 -27.19 3.34 19.77
C LYS A 148 -28.24 4.44 19.99
N VAL A 149 -27.88 5.51 20.70
CA VAL A 149 -28.83 6.59 21.03
C VAL A 149 -29.31 7.31 19.78
N LEU A 150 -28.44 7.55 18.80
CA LEU A 150 -28.85 8.16 17.53
C LEU A 150 -29.81 7.27 16.74
N ARG A 151 -29.62 5.95 16.72
CA ARG A 151 -30.60 5.03 16.10
C ARG A 151 -31.96 5.03 16.80
N GLU A 152 -31.98 5.26 18.11
CA GLU A 152 -33.22 5.39 18.90
C GLU A 152 -33.91 6.76 18.69
N HIS A 153 -33.18 7.77 18.21
CA HIS A 153 -33.65 9.15 18.02
C HIS A 153 -33.41 9.62 16.58
N ASP A 154 -34.36 9.33 15.70
CA ASP A 154 -34.45 9.75 14.28
C ASP A 154 -33.34 9.24 13.34
N GLY A 155 -32.31 8.57 13.86
CA GLY A 155 -31.29 7.92 13.05
C GLY A 155 -30.30 8.87 12.37
N MET A 156 -30.26 10.15 12.77
CA MET A 156 -29.45 11.18 12.12
C MET A 156 -28.90 12.21 13.11
N LEU A 157 -27.62 12.55 12.96
CA LEU A 157 -26.96 13.65 13.64
C LEU A 157 -26.97 14.90 12.74
N GLU A 158 -27.90 15.81 13.02
CA GLU A 158 -28.08 17.07 12.24
C GLU A 158 -27.06 18.16 12.60
N ASN A 159 -26.65 18.24 13.87
CA ASN A 159 -25.71 19.25 14.35
C ASN A 159 -24.93 18.73 15.56
N ARG A 160 -23.78 19.34 15.84
CA ARG A 160 -22.91 18.93 16.95
C ARG A 160 -23.58 19.10 18.31
N THR A 161 -24.49 20.06 18.47
CA THR A 161 -25.22 20.29 19.73
C THR A 161 -26.05 19.08 20.15
N LYS A 162 -26.59 18.29 19.20
CA LYS A 162 -27.29 17.03 19.49
C LYS A 162 -26.41 15.99 20.20
N LEU A 163 -25.08 16.06 20.08
CA LEU A 163 -24.19 15.19 20.87
C LEU A 163 -24.34 15.45 22.37
N VAL A 164 -24.55 16.69 22.77
CA VAL A 164 -24.74 17.06 24.18
C VAL A 164 -26.19 16.83 24.60
N THR A 165 -27.16 17.30 23.81
CA THR A 165 -28.57 17.32 24.21
C THR A 165 -29.24 15.94 24.10
N VAL A 166 -28.98 15.22 23.01
CA VAL A 166 -29.57 13.89 22.73
C VAL A 166 -28.65 12.78 23.24
N CYS A 167 -27.39 12.77 22.82
CA CYS A 167 -26.44 11.74 23.23
C CYS A 167 -25.88 11.94 24.65
N ARG A 168 -26.38 12.94 25.41
CA ARG A 168 -26.01 13.19 26.82
C ARG A 168 -24.48 13.25 27.03
N MET A 169 -23.74 13.71 26.03
CA MET A 169 -22.28 13.74 26.07
C MET A 169 -21.80 14.77 27.10
N GLY A 170 -20.93 14.33 28.01
CA GLY A 170 -20.37 15.22 29.03
C GLY A 170 -19.48 16.32 28.42
N PRO A 171 -19.37 17.49 29.06
CA PRO A 171 -18.72 18.67 28.47
C PRO A 171 -17.25 18.45 28.10
N LYS A 172 -16.49 17.71 28.92
CA LYS A 172 -15.08 17.37 28.60
C LYS A 172 -14.97 16.42 27.40
N VAL A 173 -15.93 15.52 27.22
CA VAL A 173 -15.91 14.60 26.08
C VAL A 173 -16.25 15.38 24.81
N PHE A 174 -17.29 16.21 24.87
CA PHE A 174 -17.67 17.08 23.75
C PHE A 174 -16.53 18.00 23.33
N MET A 175 -15.89 18.69 24.27
CA MET A 175 -14.71 19.55 24.01
C MET A 175 -13.56 18.79 23.35
N ASN A 176 -13.36 17.51 23.68
CA ASN A 176 -12.30 16.71 23.09
C ASN A 176 -12.66 16.15 21.70
N SER A 177 -13.95 15.96 21.40
CA SER A 177 -14.38 15.22 20.21
C SER A 177 -15.01 16.07 19.11
N ALA A 178 -15.60 17.22 19.46
CA ALA A 178 -16.52 17.93 18.56
C ALA A 178 -15.86 18.35 17.23
N GLY A 179 -14.63 18.85 17.28
CA GLY A 179 -13.89 19.27 16.07
C GLY A 179 -13.49 18.14 15.12
N PHE A 180 -13.63 16.88 15.55
CA PHE A 180 -13.29 15.70 14.76
C PHE A 180 -14.52 14.95 14.24
N ILE A 181 -15.72 15.34 14.68
CA ILE A 181 -16.99 14.80 14.20
C ILE A 181 -17.44 15.65 13.01
N LYS A 182 -17.47 14.99 11.85
CA LYS A 182 -17.99 15.54 10.59
C LYS A 182 -19.49 15.40 10.54
N ILE A 183 -20.12 16.42 9.97
CA ILE A 183 -21.52 16.39 9.55
C ILE A 183 -21.55 16.95 8.13
N ASN A 184 -22.00 16.15 7.16
CA ASN A 184 -22.22 16.67 5.81
C ASN A 184 -23.40 17.66 5.80
N THR A 185 -23.11 18.95 5.97
CA THR A 185 -24.14 19.99 6.08
C THR A 185 -25.00 20.12 4.82
N PHE A 186 -24.48 19.75 3.64
CA PHE A 186 -25.26 19.77 2.40
C PHE A 186 -26.38 18.73 2.43
N GLU A 187 -26.05 17.48 2.79
CA GLU A 187 -27.04 16.42 2.93
C GLU A 187 -28.06 16.71 4.04
N ILE A 188 -27.63 17.34 5.13
CA ILE A 188 -28.55 17.74 6.20
C ILE A 188 -29.52 18.80 5.69
N ALA A 189 -29.04 19.83 4.97
CA ALA A 189 -29.89 20.89 4.42
C ALA A 189 -30.94 20.39 3.42
N GLU A 190 -30.65 19.31 2.67
CA GLU A 190 -31.65 18.68 1.80
C GLU A 190 -32.73 17.88 2.56
N LYS A 191 -32.41 17.42 3.78
CA LYS A 191 -33.27 16.55 4.60
C LYS A 191 -34.02 17.30 5.69
N THR A 192 -33.72 18.57 5.94
CA THR A 192 -34.34 19.37 7.01
C THR A 192 -34.67 20.79 6.54
N ASP A 193 -35.84 21.30 6.95
CA ASP A 193 -36.24 22.69 6.74
C ASP A 193 -35.64 23.66 7.79
N GLY A 194 -34.84 23.12 8.72
CA GLY A 194 -34.24 23.88 9.82
C GLY A 194 -32.93 24.60 9.45
N TYR A 195 -32.52 25.54 10.29
CA TYR A 195 -31.21 26.19 10.17
C TYR A 195 -30.08 25.16 10.32
N VAL A 196 -29.14 25.17 9.36
CA VAL A 196 -27.96 24.30 9.36
C VAL A 196 -26.72 25.14 9.65
N GLU A 197 -26.00 24.77 10.71
CA GLU A 197 -24.73 25.40 11.04
C GLU A 197 -23.65 24.94 10.04
N VAL A 198 -23.25 25.83 9.12
CA VAL A 198 -22.33 25.48 8.03
C VAL A 198 -20.93 25.10 8.53
N LEU A 199 -20.53 25.60 9.71
CA LEU A 199 -19.26 25.28 10.36
C LEU A 199 -19.19 23.84 10.89
N ASP A 200 -20.33 23.17 11.13
CA ASP A 200 -20.35 21.75 11.52
C ASP A 200 -19.80 20.84 10.39
N GLY A 201 -19.80 21.34 9.16
CA GLY A 201 -19.16 20.74 8.00
C GLY A 201 -17.68 21.08 7.86
N SER A 202 -17.00 21.56 8.92
CA SER A 202 -15.58 21.91 8.94
C SER A 202 -14.86 21.39 10.20
N ARG A 203 -13.52 21.44 10.23
CA ARG A 203 -12.74 21.13 11.45
C ARG A 203 -12.74 22.26 12.49
N VAL A 204 -13.37 23.40 12.19
CA VAL A 204 -13.50 24.49 13.16
C VAL A 204 -14.20 23.94 14.40
N HIS A 205 -13.62 24.17 15.58
CA HIS A 205 -14.20 23.69 16.82
C HIS A 205 -15.35 24.62 17.27
N PRO A 206 -16.46 24.11 17.86
CA PRO A 206 -17.58 24.96 18.30
C PRO A 206 -17.18 26.11 19.24
N GLU A 207 -16.09 25.97 20.00
CA GLU A 207 -15.58 27.04 20.87
C GLU A 207 -15.08 28.28 20.10
N THR A 208 -14.77 28.13 18.81
CA THR A 208 -14.19 29.17 17.96
C THR A 208 -15.13 29.62 16.82
N TYR A 209 -16.39 29.19 16.82
CA TYR A 209 -17.38 29.59 15.80
C TYR A 209 -17.55 31.10 15.73
N GLU A 210 -17.55 31.75 16.89
CA GLU A 210 -17.65 33.21 16.98
C GLU A 210 -16.47 33.91 16.29
N TRP A 211 -15.26 33.34 16.35
CA TRP A 211 -14.10 33.91 15.66
C TRP A 211 -14.18 33.70 14.15
N ALA A 212 -14.65 32.54 13.70
CA ALA A 212 -14.88 32.29 12.28
C ALA A 212 -15.93 33.25 11.69
N ARG A 213 -17.02 33.51 12.44
CA ARG A 213 -18.04 34.50 12.07
C ARG A 213 -17.47 35.91 11.96
N LYS A 214 -16.68 36.36 12.95
CA LYS A 214 -16.02 37.67 12.92
C LYS A 214 -15.04 37.80 11.76
N MET A 215 -14.23 36.76 11.52
CA MET A 215 -13.32 36.74 10.36
C MET A 215 -14.08 36.91 9.04
N ALA A 216 -15.27 36.32 8.91
CA ALA A 216 -16.08 36.47 7.72
C ALA A 216 -16.66 37.89 7.58
N VAL A 217 -17.19 38.47 8.65
CA VAL A 217 -17.72 39.85 8.65
C VAL A 217 -16.61 40.85 8.32
N ASP A 218 -15.45 40.75 8.98
CA ASP A 218 -14.32 41.65 8.77
C ASP A 218 -13.77 41.56 7.34
N ALA A 219 -13.72 40.35 6.76
CA ALA A 219 -13.24 40.14 5.39
C ALA A 219 -14.20 40.66 4.30
N LEU A 220 -15.48 40.84 4.64
CA LEU A 220 -16.47 41.41 3.73
C LEU A 220 -16.61 42.93 3.86
N GLU A 221 -15.90 43.55 4.81
CA GLU A 221 -15.98 44.99 5.11
C GLU A 221 -17.43 45.47 5.31
N TYR A 222 -18.29 44.64 5.90
CA TYR A 222 -19.66 45.04 6.20
C TYR A 222 -19.66 46.25 7.13
N ASP A 223 -20.43 47.28 6.76
CA ASP A 223 -20.53 48.51 7.54
C ASP A 223 -21.29 48.18 8.85
N ASP A 224 -20.68 48.44 10.01
CA ASP A 224 -21.21 48.16 11.38
C ASP A 224 -22.60 48.76 11.64
N THR A 225 -23.07 49.64 10.75
CA THR A 225 -24.36 50.35 10.82
C THR A 225 -25.48 49.71 9.99
N SER A 226 -25.18 48.68 9.19
CA SER A 226 -26.17 47.99 8.35
C SER A 226 -26.86 46.86 9.12
N GLU A 227 -28.20 46.83 9.11
CA GLU A 227 -29.00 45.70 9.63
C GLU A 227 -28.74 44.37 8.88
N ASP A 228 -27.97 44.42 7.78
CA ASP A 228 -27.61 43.32 6.89
C ASP A 228 -26.37 42.51 7.35
N ALA A 229 -25.67 42.95 8.41
CA ALA A 229 -24.48 42.27 8.92
C ALA A 229 -24.79 41.01 9.77
N ASN A 230 -25.60 40.08 9.23
CA ASN A 230 -25.81 38.79 9.87
C ASN A 230 -24.52 37.94 9.74
N PRO A 231 -23.86 37.55 10.84
CA PRO A 231 -22.61 36.80 10.74
C PRO A 231 -22.77 35.40 10.13
N ALA A 232 -24.00 34.87 10.07
CA ALA A 232 -24.28 33.62 9.36
C ALA A 232 -24.28 33.80 7.84
N SER A 233 -24.88 34.87 7.31
CA SER A 233 -24.87 35.14 5.85
C SER A 233 -23.47 35.53 5.38
N ALA A 234 -22.72 36.27 6.19
CA ALA A 234 -21.32 36.56 5.92
C ALA A 234 -20.48 35.30 5.74
N LEU A 235 -20.69 34.27 6.59
CA LEU A 235 -20.01 32.99 6.44
C LEU A 235 -20.41 32.27 5.15
N GLU A 236 -21.68 32.27 4.79
CA GLU A 236 -22.15 31.66 3.53
C GLU A 236 -21.51 32.34 2.31
N GLU A 237 -21.46 33.69 2.28
CA GLU A 237 -20.80 34.43 1.20
C GLU A 237 -19.30 34.13 1.13
N ILE A 238 -18.62 34.02 2.27
CA ILE A 238 -17.19 33.64 2.31
C ILE A 238 -16.96 32.21 1.82
N LEU A 239 -17.88 31.27 2.08
CA LEU A 239 -17.76 29.91 1.56
C LEU A 239 -17.95 29.84 0.04
N GLU A 240 -18.70 30.76 -0.55
CA GLU A 240 -18.81 30.93 -2.01
C GLU A 240 -17.58 31.64 -2.60
N ALA A 241 -17.01 32.61 -1.87
CA ALA A 241 -15.87 33.42 -2.30
C ALA A 241 -14.71 33.42 -1.28
N PRO A 242 -14.03 32.27 -1.06
CA PRO A 242 -13.01 32.13 -0.02
C PRO A 242 -11.77 33.00 -0.22
N ASP A 243 -11.52 33.46 -1.46
CA ASP A 243 -10.41 34.33 -1.80
C ASP A 243 -10.41 35.65 -1.01
N ARG A 244 -11.58 36.12 -0.54
CA ARG A 244 -11.70 37.34 0.27
C ARG A 244 -10.98 37.26 1.62
N LEU A 245 -10.75 36.05 2.14
CA LEU A 245 -10.00 35.85 3.39
C LEU A 245 -8.48 36.06 3.25
N LYS A 246 -7.95 36.24 2.02
CA LYS A 246 -6.51 36.39 1.78
C LYS A 246 -5.97 37.72 2.32
N ASP A 247 -6.78 38.77 2.24
CA ASP A 247 -6.37 40.14 2.59
C ASP A 247 -6.51 40.42 4.09
N LEU A 248 -7.12 39.50 4.85
CA LEU A 248 -7.29 39.61 6.29
C LEU A 248 -5.95 39.40 7.03
N ASP A 249 -5.52 40.41 7.79
CA ASP A 249 -4.33 40.34 8.66
C ASP A 249 -4.63 39.54 9.94
N LEU A 250 -4.41 38.22 9.87
CA LEU A 250 -4.61 37.31 10.99
C LEU A 250 -3.62 37.56 12.15
N ASP A 251 -2.45 38.13 11.89
CA ASP A 251 -1.47 38.43 12.95
C ASP A 251 -1.93 39.60 13.81
N ALA A 252 -2.53 40.62 13.19
CA ALA A 252 -3.16 41.73 13.89
C ALA A 252 -4.37 41.23 14.71
N PHE A 253 -5.24 40.42 14.10
CA PHE A 253 -6.41 39.83 14.77
C PHE A 253 -5.99 38.98 15.99
N ALA A 254 -4.96 38.14 15.84
CA ALA A 254 -4.43 37.30 16.91
C ALA A 254 -3.89 38.14 18.09
N LYS A 255 -3.19 39.25 17.80
CA LYS A 255 -2.68 40.16 18.84
C LYS A 255 -3.83 40.82 19.61
N GLU A 256 -4.92 41.14 18.95
CA GLU A 256 -6.09 41.73 19.59
C GLU A 256 -6.81 40.72 20.50
N LEU A 257 -7.02 39.49 20.04
CA LEU A 257 -7.52 38.40 20.89
C LEU A 257 -6.62 38.15 22.11
N GLN A 258 -5.29 38.24 21.93
CA GLN A 258 -4.35 38.10 23.03
C GLN A 258 -4.48 39.23 24.06
N ARG A 259 -4.70 40.47 23.62
CA ARG A 259 -4.95 41.63 24.50
C ARG A 259 -6.24 41.48 25.30
N GLN A 260 -7.27 40.89 24.70
CA GLN A 260 -8.54 40.59 25.36
C GLN A 260 -8.47 39.40 26.34
N GLY A 261 -7.33 38.72 26.44
CA GLY A 261 -7.09 37.65 27.41
C GLY A 261 -7.40 36.24 26.91
N TYR A 262 -7.68 36.04 25.62
CA TYR A 262 -7.94 34.70 25.03
C TYR A 262 -6.66 33.88 24.75
N GLY A 263 -5.49 34.47 24.98
CA GLY A 263 -4.19 33.85 24.71
C GLY A 263 -3.76 33.97 23.25
N ASN A 264 -2.68 33.29 22.89
CA ASN A 264 -2.17 33.29 21.51
C ASN A 264 -3.00 32.31 20.66
N LYS A 265 -3.81 32.86 19.74
CA LYS A 265 -4.70 32.10 18.85
C LYS A 265 -4.30 32.17 17.39
N ASN A 266 -3.05 32.56 17.10
CA ASN A 266 -2.56 32.73 15.74
C ASN A 266 -2.80 31.48 14.87
N ILE A 267 -2.26 30.32 15.28
CA ILE A 267 -2.41 29.05 14.55
C ILE A 267 -3.90 28.71 14.33
N THR A 268 -4.72 28.87 15.37
CA THR A 268 -6.17 28.61 15.28
C THR A 268 -6.86 29.45 14.21
N LEU A 269 -6.50 30.73 14.06
CA LEU A 269 -7.08 31.59 13.01
C LEU A 269 -6.62 31.17 11.61
N TYR A 270 -5.35 30.76 11.46
CA TYR A 270 -4.86 30.21 10.19
C TYR A 270 -5.57 28.90 9.82
N ASP A 271 -5.82 28.03 10.79
CA ASP A 271 -6.56 26.78 10.60
C ASP A 271 -8.03 27.05 10.25
N ILE A 272 -8.68 28.03 10.90
CA ILE A 272 -10.04 28.47 10.55
C ILE A 272 -10.06 28.96 9.11
N ARG A 273 -9.13 29.83 8.70
CA ARG A 273 -9.05 30.30 7.31
C ARG A 273 -8.85 29.15 6.32
N ALA A 274 -8.00 28.19 6.65
CA ALA A 274 -7.76 27.02 5.80
C ALA A 274 -9.03 26.17 5.62
N GLU A 275 -9.79 25.97 6.70
CA GLU A 275 -11.06 25.23 6.67
C GLU A 275 -12.18 25.99 5.95
N LEU A 276 -12.26 27.31 6.08
CA LEU A 276 -13.20 28.12 5.30
C LEU A 276 -12.88 28.08 3.80
N ASN A 277 -11.60 28.02 3.41
CA ASN A 277 -11.20 27.85 2.02
C ASN A 277 -11.55 26.46 1.48
N HIS A 278 -11.23 25.41 2.24
CA HIS A 278 -11.45 24.02 1.84
C HIS A 278 -11.88 23.16 3.04
N ARG A 279 -13.20 23.10 3.25
CA ARG A 279 -13.81 22.35 4.35
C ARG A 279 -13.41 20.88 4.33
N TYR A 280 -12.94 20.39 5.47
CA TYR A 280 -12.54 19.00 5.67
C TYR A 280 -11.59 18.43 4.61
N LYS A 281 -10.75 19.28 4.00
CA LYS A 281 -9.78 18.83 2.99
C LYS A 281 -9.01 17.61 3.49
N ASP A 282 -8.96 16.58 2.66
CA ASP A 282 -8.18 15.38 2.96
C ASP A 282 -6.69 15.70 2.76
N LEU A 283 -5.93 15.61 3.85
CA LEU A 283 -4.48 15.86 3.86
C LEU A 283 -3.68 14.57 3.70
N ARG A 284 -4.33 13.41 3.61
CA ARG A 284 -3.67 12.14 3.35
C ARG A 284 -3.00 12.16 1.98
N VAL A 285 -1.94 11.38 1.86
CA VAL A 285 -1.27 11.17 0.58
C VAL A 285 -2.27 10.51 -0.38
N PRO A 286 -2.51 11.09 -1.57
CA PRO A 286 -3.37 10.47 -2.57
C PRO A 286 -2.90 9.06 -2.92
N TYR A 287 -3.84 8.18 -3.21
CA TYR A 287 -3.52 6.82 -3.61
C TYR A 287 -2.63 6.84 -4.87
N ARG A 288 -1.58 6.02 -4.85
CA ARG A 288 -0.78 5.70 -6.03
C ARG A 288 -0.74 4.20 -6.24
N PRO A 289 -0.72 3.72 -7.50
CA PRO A 289 -0.53 2.31 -7.77
C PRO A 289 0.82 1.84 -7.23
N PRO A 290 0.94 0.55 -6.87
CA PRO A 290 2.18 -0.01 -6.36
C PRO A 290 3.27 0.03 -7.43
N THR A 291 4.50 0.33 -7.02
CA THR A 291 5.67 0.23 -7.89
C THR A 291 5.96 -1.24 -8.23
N LYS A 292 6.79 -1.47 -9.25
CA LYS A 292 7.19 -2.84 -9.63
C LYS A 292 7.90 -3.58 -8.49
N GLU A 293 8.68 -2.86 -7.69
CA GLU A 293 9.34 -3.40 -6.50
C GLU A 293 8.32 -3.76 -5.41
N GLU A 294 7.32 -2.91 -5.17
CA GLU A 294 6.24 -3.21 -4.22
C GLU A 294 5.41 -4.42 -4.68
N VAL A 295 5.12 -4.53 -5.98
CA VAL A 295 4.45 -5.72 -6.56
C VAL A 295 5.31 -6.97 -6.39
N PHE A 296 6.62 -6.86 -6.64
CA PHE A 296 7.55 -7.96 -6.41
C PHE A 296 7.51 -8.42 -4.94
N ASN A 297 7.59 -7.48 -3.99
CA ASN A 297 7.54 -7.77 -2.56
C ASN A 297 6.19 -8.38 -2.14
N MET A 298 5.07 -7.87 -2.66
CA MET A 298 3.73 -8.40 -2.36
C MET A 298 3.55 -9.86 -2.79
N LEU A 299 4.08 -10.22 -3.96
CA LEU A 299 3.91 -11.56 -4.54
C LEU A 299 4.94 -12.57 -4.04
N THR A 300 6.18 -12.15 -3.81
CA THR A 300 7.27 -13.04 -3.34
C THR A 300 7.38 -13.08 -1.83
N LYS A 301 6.79 -12.11 -1.12
CA LYS A 301 6.97 -11.86 0.32
C LYS A 301 8.43 -11.58 0.71
N GLU A 302 9.26 -11.23 -0.27
CA GLU A 302 10.63 -10.78 -0.06
C GLU A 302 10.69 -9.26 0.03
N THR A 303 11.77 -8.77 0.62
CA THR A 303 12.09 -7.35 0.76
C THR A 303 13.54 -7.13 0.36
N PRO A 304 13.97 -5.88 0.08
CA PRO A 304 15.37 -5.57 -0.16
C PRO A 304 16.31 -5.99 0.98
N GLN A 305 15.80 -6.22 2.20
CA GLN A 305 16.60 -6.72 3.32
C GLN A 305 16.71 -8.25 3.34
N THR A 306 15.68 -8.97 2.90
CA THR A 306 15.65 -10.44 2.90
C THR A 306 16.23 -11.05 1.63
N PHE A 307 16.00 -10.40 0.48
CA PHE A 307 16.47 -10.81 -0.84
C PHE A 307 17.17 -9.65 -1.56
N ASN A 308 18.50 -9.61 -1.45
CA ASN A 308 19.35 -8.60 -2.08
C ASN A 308 20.56 -9.20 -2.79
N VAL A 309 21.23 -8.37 -3.57
CA VAL A 309 22.52 -8.69 -4.16
C VAL A 309 23.52 -9.03 -3.05
N GLY A 310 24.18 -10.17 -3.19
CA GLY A 310 25.07 -10.74 -2.18
C GLY A 310 24.39 -11.66 -1.18
N LYS A 311 23.07 -11.84 -1.20
CA LYS A 311 22.43 -12.82 -0.31
C LYS A 311 22.79 -14.24 -0.73
N LEU A 312 23.05 -15.11 0.25
CA LEU A 312 23.11 -16.56 0.04
C LEU A 312 21.69 -17.12 0.07
N VAL A 313 21.33 -17.84 -0.99
CA VAL A 313 20.02 -18.48 -1.15
C VAL A 313 20.20 -19.92 -1.59
N MET A 314 19.23 -20.76 -1.26
CA MET A 314 19.16 -22.13 -1.76
C MET A 314 18.13 -22.21 -2.88
N GLY A 315 18.42 -23.02 -3.88
CA GLY A 315 17.41 -23.39 -4.87
C GLY A 315 17.67 -24.76 -5.50
N ARG A 316 16.66 -25.28 -6.20
CA ARG A 316 16.74 -26.58 -6.88
C ARG A 316 16.82 -26.40 -8.39
N VAL A 317 17.71 -27.16 -9.03
CA VAL A 317 17.86 -27.13 -10.50
C VAL A 317 16.57 -27.59 -11.17
N ILE A 318 16.00 -26.75 -12.04
CA ILE A 318 14.80 -27.06 -12.81
C ILE A 318 15.18 -27.70 -14.13
N ASN A 319 16.02 -27.00 -14.91
CA ASN A 319 16.47 -27.45 -16.22
C ASN A 319 17.75 -26.73 -16.64
N ILE A 320 18.42 -27.31 -17.63
CA ILE A 320 19.57 -26.72 -18.30
C ILE A 320 19.05 -25.91 -19.50
N VAL A 321 19.57 -24.70 -19.66
CA VAL A 321 19.20 -23.79 -20.75
C VAL A 321 20.22 -23.89 -21.86
N TYR A 322 19.76 -24.29 -23.04
CA TYR A 322 20.57 -24.36 -24.25
C TYR A 322 20.20 -23.22 -25.19
N ARG A 323 21.20 -22.63 -25.85
CA ARG A 323 21.00 -21.70 -26.95
C ARG A 323 21.08 -22.49 -28.24
N ARG A 324 19.99 -22.48 -29.00
CA ARG A 324 19.96 -23.07 -30.34
C ARG A 324 21.05 -22.42 -31.22
N PRO A 325 21.79 -23.22 -31.99
CA PRO A 325 22.83 -22.70 -32.85
C PRO A 325 22.22 -21.88 -34.00
N LYS A 326 22.90 -20.81 -34.39
CA LYS A 326 22.56 -20.08 -35.62
C LYS A 326 23.14 -20.82 -36.84
N ILE A 327 22.52 -20.67 -38.01
CA ILE A 327 22.94 -21.34 -39.25
C ILE A 327 24.42 -21.06 -39.56
N ASP A 328 24.85 -19.79 -39.46
CA ASP A 328 26.25 -19.39 -39.70
C ASP A 328 27.28 -20.06 -38.75
N GLN A 329 26.85 -20.47 -37.55
CA GLN A 329 27.74 -21.14 -36.59
C GLN A 329 27.90 -22.63 -36.91
N LEU A 330 26.93 -23.24 -37.59
CA LEU A 330 26.99 -24.64 -38.02
C LEU A 330 28.03 -24.83 -39.13
N GLU A 331 28.17 -23.83 -40.01
CA GLU A 331 29.13 -23.85 -41.12
C GLU A 331 30.60 -23.67 -40.67
N GLN A 332 30.84 -23.12 -39.47
CA GLN A 332 32.17 -22.78 -38.97
C GLN A 332 32.77 -23.80 -38.00
N THR A 333 32.01 -24.82 -37.58
CA THR A 333 32.45 -25.79 -36.56
C THR A 333 32.49 -27.21 -37.12
N ASN A 334 33.68 -27.82 -37.14
CA ASN A 334 33.85 -29.19 -37.60
C ASN A 334 33.62 -30.21 -36.47
N PRO A 335 32.88 -31.31 -36.70
CA PRO A 335 32.76 -32.41 -35.76
C PRO A 335 34.12 -33.00 -35.36
N VAL A 336 34.28 -33.33 -34.09
CA VAL A 336 35.53 -33.89 -33.55
C VAL A 336 35.31 -35.36 -33.25
N ARG A 337 36.23 -36.23 -33.69
CA ARG A 337 36.19 -37.65 -33.36
C ARG A 337 36.94 -37.91 -32.05
N ASN A 338 36.29 -38.58 -31.11
CA ASN A 338 36.91 -38.88 -29.82
C ASN A 338 37.80 -40.13 -29.98
N GLU A 339 39.11 -39.97 -29.75
CA GLU A 339 40.11 -41.04 -29.95
C GLU A 339 39.91 -42.24 -29.00
N GLY A 340 39.28 -42.02 -27.83
CA GLY A 340 39.05 -43.09 -26.85
C GLY A 340 37.83 -43.97 -27.13
N THR A 341 36.75 -43.40 -27.71
CA THR A 341 35.50 -44.13 -27.98
C THR A 341 35.29 -44.46 -29.45
N GLY A 342 36.06 -43.83 -30.35
CA GLY A 342 35.90 -43.97 -31.81
C GLY A 342 34.64 -43.29 -32.38
N LEU A 343 33.81 -42.71 -31.51
CA LEU A 343 32.56 -42.02 -31.85
C LEU A 343 32.80 -40.55 -32.15
N TRP A 344 31.96 -39.99 -33.01
CA TRP A 344 31.93 -38.58 -33.34
C TRP A 344 31.19 -37.77 -32.28
N GLN A 345 31.70 -36.57 -32.00
CA GLN A 345 31.11 -35.62 -31.08
C GLN A 345 30.67 -34.35 -31.80
N CYS A 346 29.44 -33.93 -31.51
CA CYS A 346 28.92 -32.63 -31.94
C CYS A 346 29.61 -31.50 -31.12
N PRO A 347 30.32 -30.54 -31.75
CA PRO A 347 31.01 -29.45 -31.06
C PRO A 347 30.07 -28.47 -30.34
N LEU A 348 28.79 -28.45 -30.70
CA LEU A 348 27.81 -27.49 -30.18
C LEU A 348 27.04 -28.03 -28.97
N CYS A 349 26.48 -29.24 -29.07
CA CYS A 349 25.71 -29.86 -27.99
C CYS A 349 26.52 -30.89 -27.17
N LEU A 350 27.78 -31.14 -27.55
CA LEU A 350 28.72 -32.07 -26.93
C LEU A 350 28.26 -33.54 -26.90
N LYS A 351 27.18 -33.88 -27.60
CA LYS A 351 26.67 -35.24 -27.76
C LYS A 351 27.68 -36.08 -28.54
N ASN A 352 28.03 -37.25 -27.99
CA ASN A 352 29.16 -38.09 -28.43
C ASN A 352 28.77 -39.53 -28.80
N ASP A 353 27.52 -39.75 -29.24
CA ASP A 353 26.97 -41.07 -29.53
C ASP A 353 26.88 -41.40 -31.03
N PHE A 354 27.56 -40.63 -31.89
CA PHE A 354 27.49 -40.76 -33.34
C PHE A 354 28.53 -41.75 -33.87
N SER A 355 28.11 -42.77 -34.62
CA SER A 355 29.01 -43.74 -35.24
C SER A 355 29.75 -43.15 -36.44
N GLU A 356 29.06 -42.32 -37.22
CA GLU A 356 29.53 -41.76 -38.48
C GLU A 356 29.45 -40.23 -38.51
N LEU A 357 30.29 -39.60 -39.33
CA LEU A 357 30.28 -38.15 -39.53
C LEU A 357 28.97 -37.66 -40.14
N SER A 358 28.38 -38.46 -41.04
CA SER A 358 27.09 -38.24 -41.70
C SER A 358 25.93 -38.07 -40.71
N GLU A 359 25.95 -38.82 -39.59
CA GLU A 359 24.94 -38.74 -38.53
C GLU A 359 25.00 -37.41 -37.78
N VAL A 360 26.20 -36.82 -37.63
CA VAL A 360 26.38 -35.51 -37.01
C VAL A 360 25.78 -34.39 -37.89
N TRP A 361 25.94 -34.48 -39.21
CA TRP A 361 25.32 -33.53 -40.14
C TRP A 361 23.80 -33.69 -40.18
N THR A 362 23.30 -34.93 -40.18
CA THR A 362 21.86 -35.22 -40.09
C THR A 362 21.25 -34.65 -38.80
N HIS A 363 21.98 -34.69 -37.68
CA HIS A 363 21.57 -34.10 -36.41
C HIS A 363 21.41 -32.58 -36.47
N TYR A 364 22.18 -31.89 -37.31
CA TYR A 364 22.03 -30.46 -37.56
C TYR A 364 20.82 -30.16 -38.47
N ASP A 365 20.73 -30.84 -39.61
CA ASP A 365 19.70 -30.60 -40.62
C ASP A 365 18.29 -30.90 -40.11
N THR A 366 18.17 -31.87 -39.20
CA THR A 366 16.89 -32.25 -38.58
C THR A 366 16.51 -31.40 -37.37
N ASN A 367 17.25 -30.32 -37.05
CA ASN A 367 17.04 -29.47 -35.87
C ASN A 367 17.03 -30.24 -34.53
N GLN A 368 17.68 -31.41 -34.48
CA GLN A 368 17.78 -32.23 -33.26
C GLN A 368 18.86 -31.72 -32.29
N CYS A 369 19.72 -30.81 -32.76
CA CYS A 369 20.75 -30.19 -31.94
C CYS A 369 20.16 -29.23 -30.90
N ARG A 370 20.33 -29.58 -29.61
CA ARG A 370 19.95 -28.72 -28.48
C ARG A 370 20.75 -27.42 -28.44
N GLY A 371 21.96 -27.42 -29.03
CA GLY A 371 22.89 -26.30 -29.05
C GLY A 371 23.77 -26.19 -27.81
N GLN A 372 24.43 -25.04 -27.64
CA GLN A 372 25.38 -24.83 -26.56
C GLN A 372 24.66 -24.54 -25.24
N ALA A 373 25.09 -25.21 -24.17
CA ALA A 373 24.58 -24.93 -22.84
C ALA A 373 25.03 -23.53 -22.37
N VAL A 374 24.08 -22.66 -22.07
CA VAL A 374 24.34 -21.27 -21.64
C VAL A 374 24.36 -21.15 -20.12
N GLY A 375 23.63 -22.02 -19.43
CA GLY A 375 23.48 -21.99 -17.98
C GLY A 375 22.37 -22.90 -17.50
N ILE A 376 21.98 -22.73 -16.25
CA ILE A 376 20.93 -23.52 -15.61
C ILE A 376 19.87 -22.61 -15.00
N ARG A 377 18.62 -23.07 -14.98
CA ARG A 377 17.55 -22.43 -14.22
C ARG A 377 17.37 -23.16 -12.91
N VAL A 378 17.17 -22.37 -11.86
CA VAL A 378 17.02 -22.84 -10.49
C VAL A 378 15.76 -22.24 -9.90
N ARG A 379 14.96 -23.04 -9.20
CA ARG A 379 13.82 -22.55 -8.41
C ARG A 379 14.31 -22.27 -7.00
N LEU A 380 14.23 -21.01 -6.59
CA LEU A 380 14.52 -20.62 -5.21
C LEU A 380 13.37 -21.02 -4.28
N GLU A 381 13.63 -21.07 -2.97
CA GLU A 381 12.62 -21.42 -1.96
C GLU A 381 11.44 -20.45 -1.92
N ASN A 382 11.69 -19.17 -2.21
CA ASN A 382 10.67 -18.13 -2.33
C ASN A 382 9.89 -18.17 -3.67
N GLY A 383 10.09 -19.19 -4.50
CA GLY A 383 9.40 -19.38 -5.77
C GLY A 383 9.97 -18.60 -6.96
N ILE A 384 10.95 -17.71 -6.73
CA ILE A 384 11.62 -16.95 -7.79
C ILE A 384 12.46 -17.88 -8.67
N ILE A 385 12.51 -17.59 -9.97
CA ILE A 385 13.36 -18.30 -10.92
C ILE A 385 14.74 -17.65 -10.97
N GLY A 386 15.74 -18.37 -10.50
CA GLY A 386 17.14 -18.04 -10.66
C GLY A 386 17.69 -18.52 -12.01
N PHE A 387 18.61 -17.75 -12.59
CA PHE A 387 19.42 -18.16 -13.73
C PHE A 387 20.90 -18.09 -13.36
N ILE A 388 21.62 -19.20 -13.57
CA ILE A 388 23.06 -19.28 -13.33
C ILE A 388 23.72 -19.49 -14.69
N PRO A 389 24.40 -18.47 -15.24
CA PRO A 389 25.25 -18.62 -16.41
C PRO A 389 26.31 -19.72 -16.20
N ILE A 390 26.69 -20.43 -17.27
CA ILE A 390 27.69 -21.52 -17.19
C ILE A 390 29.02 -21.07 -16.58
N ARG A 391 29.42 -19.83 -16.84
CA ARG A 391 30.61 -19.17 -16.25
C ARG A 391 30.56 -19.02 -14.73
N PHE A 392 29.37 -19.06 -14.14
CA PHE A 392 29.13 -18.89 -12.70
C PHE A 392 28.71 -20.19 -12.01
N LEU A 393 28.84 -21.33 -12.71
CA LEU A 393 28.54 -22.64 -12.13
C LEU A 393 29.69 -23.19 -11.28
N SER A 394 30.94 -22.89 -11.65
CA SER A 394 32.13 -23.32 -10.92
C SER A 394 33.30 -22.36 -11.18
N ASP A 395 34.28 -22.33 -10.27
CA ASP A 395 35.54 -21.62 -10.48
C ASP A 395 36.39 -22.27 -11.58
N LYS A 396 36.20 -23.57 -11.82
CA LYS A 396 36.83 -24.30 -12.94
C LYS A 396 35.95 -24.15 -14.18
N ARG A 397 36.57 -24.12 -15.36
CA ARG A 397 35.82 -24.14 -16.63
C ARG A 397 34.94 -25.40 -16.69
N VAL A 398 33.65 -25.20 -16.94
CA VAL A 398 32.67 -26.26 -17.14
C VAL A 398 32.26 -26.25 -18.61
N GLY A 399 32.47 -27.37 -19.30
CA GLY A 399 32.03 -27.57 -20.68
C GLY A 399 30.55 -27.97 -20.74
N ASN A 400 30.21 -29.11 -20.12
CA ASN A 400 28.84 -29.57 -19.97
C ASN A 400 28.35 -29.34 -18.53
N PRO A 401 27.25 -28.58 -18.30
CA PRO A 401 26.67 -28.43 -16.97
C PRO A 401 26.23 -29.75 -16.32
N GLU A 402 25.88 -30.77 -17.11
CA GLU A 402 25.42 -32.08 -16.60
C GLU A 402 26.49 -32.81 -15.77
N ASP A 403 27.77 -32.53 -16.03
CA ASP A 403 28.88 -33.12 -15.27
C ASP A 403 28.93 -32.62 -13.81
N ARG A 404 28.24 -31.52 -13.53
CA ARG A 404 28.28 -30.84 -12.23
C ARG A 404 26.93 -30.82 -11.52
N VAL A 405 25.84 -30.77 -12.29
CA VAL A 405 24.51 -30.62 -11.71
C VAL A 405 23.52 -31.55 -12.39
N SER A 406 22.60 -32.09 -11.59
CA SER A 406 21.47 -32.87 -12.07
C SER A 406 20.17 -32.11 -11.81
N ILE A 407 19.15 -32.37 -12.63
CA ILE A 407 17.82 -31.82 -12.40
C ILE A 407 17.31 -32.27 -11.03
N GLY A 408 16.76 -31.33 -10.26
CA GLY A 408 16.30 -31.54 -8.89
C GLY A 408 17.39 -31.36 -7.81
N MET A 409 18.67 -31.26 -8.19
CA MET A 409 19.76 -31.06 -7.23
C MET A 409 19.61 -29.72 -6.49
N PRO A 410 19.72 -29.70 -5.15
CA PRO A 410 19.78 -28.46 -4.39
C PRO A 410 21.17 -27.82 -4.53
N LEU A 411 21.20 -26.51 -4.73
CA LEU A 411 22.41 -25.70 -4.84
C LEU A 411 22.32 -24.48 -3.94
N TYR A 412 23.43 -24.17 -3.27
CA TYR A 412 23.63 -22.86 -2.64
C TYR A 412 24.18 -21.91 -3.68
N CYS A 413 23.55 -20.74 -3.79
CA CYS A 413 23.96 -19.73 -4.75
C CYS A 413 23.91 -18.33 -4.12
N ARG A 414 24.80 -17.46 -4.59
CA ARG A 414 24.88 -16.04 -4.24
C ARG A 414 24.05 -15.26 -5.26
N VAL A 415 23.19 -14.35 -4.80
CA VAL A 415 22.43 -13.45 -5.67
C VAL A 415 23.38 -12.41 -6.25
N LEU A 416 23.49 -12.31 -7.58
CA LEU A 416 24.30 -11.30 -8.27
C LEU A 416 23.46 -10.10 -8.70
N LYS A 417 22.24 -10.36 -9.17
CA LYS A 417 21.32 -9.33 -9.65
C LYS A 417 19.89 -9.80 -9.45
N VAL A 418 19.00 -8.90 -9.06
CA VAL A 418 17.56 -9.13 -8.99
C VAL A 418 16.88 -8.31 -10.09
N ASP A 419 16.01 -8.96 -10.86
CA ASP A 419 15.15 -8.35 -11.87
C ASP A 419 13.70 -8.44 -11.38
N THR A 420 13.20 -7.31 -10.87
CA THR A 420 11.85 -7.16 -10.32
C THR A 420 10.76 -7.27 -11.38
N ASP A 421 11.08 -6.96 -12.63
CA ASP A 421 10.11 -6.93 -13.73
C ASP A 421 9.80 -8.34 -14.21
N ARG A 422 10.84 -9.17 -14.30
CA ARG A 422 10.73 -10.55 -14.79
C ARG A 422 10.52 -11.57 -13.68
N PHE A 423 10.55 -11.15 -12.41
CA PHE A 423 10.55 -12.05 -11.25
C PHE A 423 11.68 -13.09 -11.37
N THR A 424 12.88 -12.62 -11.73
CA THR A 424 14.07 -13.46 -11.89
C THR A 424 15.28 -12.91 -11.16
N ALA A 425 16.23 -13.79 -10.85
CA ALA A 425 17.52 -13.39 -10.29
C ALA A 425 18.67 -14.03 -11.06
N GLU A 426 19.74 -13.28 -11.32
CA GLU A 426 21.01 -13.84 -11.77
C GLU A 426 21.78 -14.31 -10.54
N LEU A 427 22.24 -15.55 -10.57
CA LEU A 427 22.87 -16.22 -9.43
C LEU A 427 24.26 -16.76 -9.82
N SER A 428 25.10 -16.96 -8.81
CA SER A 428 26.36 -17.69 -8.93
C SER A 428 26.46 -18.78 -7.89
N CYS A 429 27.00 -19.94 -8.26
CA CYS A 429 27.32 -21.01 -7.32
C CYS A 429 28.83 -21.34 -7.36
N ARG A 430 29.66 -20.39 -7.84
CA ARG A 430 31.12 -20.46 -7.72
C ARG A 430 31.53 -20.50 -6.25
N SER A 431 32.50 -21.34 -5.91
CA SER A 431 32.96 -21.47 -4.52
C SER A 431 33.61 -20.18 -4.01
N SER A 432 34.25 -19.41 -4.91
CA SER A 432 34.76 -18.06 -4.63
C SER A 432 33.67 -17.06 -4.21
N ASP A 433 32.57 -16.99 -4.96
CA ASP A 433 31.44 -16.07 -4.71
C ASP A 433 30.65 -16.47 -3.46
N LEU A 434 30.47 -17.78 -3.23
CA LEU A 434 29.79 -18.30 -2.04
C LEU A 434 30.53 -17.96 -0.75
N ALA A 435 31.87 -18.06 -0.78
CA ALA A 435 32.74 -17.71 0.33
C ALA A 435 33.04 -16.20 0.41
N ASP A 436 32.55 -15.40 -0.53
CA ASP A 436 32.81 -13.95 -0.64
C ASP A 436 34.31 -13.61 -0.53
N ARG A 437 35.16 -14.39 -1.21
CA ARG A 437 36.63 -14.29 -1.11
C ARG A 437 37.16 -12.94 -1.58
N GLU A 438 36.45 -12.31 -2.50
CA GLU A 438 36.80 -10.99 -3.07
C GLU A 438 36.16 -9.83 -2.29
N PHE A 439 35.46 -10.10 -1.18
CA PHE A 439 34.76 -9.12 -0.33
C PHE A 439 33.78 -8.19 -1.07
N GLN A 440 33.26 -8.64 -2.21
CA GLN A 440 32.38 -7.86 -3.08
C GLN A 440 30.97 -7.71 -2.52
N PHE A 441 30.57 -8.63 -1.64
CA PHE A 441 29.19 -8.77 -1.21
C PHE A 441 28.99 -8.51 0.29
N ARG A 442 30.01 -7.97 0.97
CA ARG A 442 29.86 -7.50 2.35
C ARG A 442 28.98 -6.26 2.36
N LEU A 443 27.93 -6.28 3.16
CA LEU A 443 27.24 -5.06 3.57
C LEU A 443 28.30 -4.10 4.12
N ALA A 444 28.37 -2.88 3.56
CA ALA A 444 29.34 -1.90 4.01
C ALA A 444 29.16 -1.69 5.53
N LEU A 445 30.15 -2.13 6.32
CA LEU A 445 30.27 -1.87 7.76
C LEU A 445 30.16 -0.38 8.11
N ASN A 446 30.28 0.50 7.11
CA ASN A 446 30.27 1.95 7.23
C ASN A 446 28.91 2.57 7.55
N VAL A 447 27.77 1.89 7.36
CA VAL A 447 26.47 2.55 7.61
C VAL A 447 26.11 2.53 9.11
N PHE A 448 26.44 1.45 9.82
CA PHE A 448 26.06 1.28 11.23
C PHE A 448 27.09 1.85 12.22
N ILE A 449 28.38 1.80 11.89
CA ILE A 449 29.44 2.31 12.78
C ILE A 449 29.56 3.84 12.68
N LYS A 450 29.34 4.45 11.51
CA LYS A 450 29.37 5.91 11.37
C LYS A 450 28.22 6.60 12.11
N SER A 451 27.05 5.96 12.25
CA SER A 451 25.92 6.53 13.00
C SER A 451 26.04 6.38 14.51
N ILE A 452 27.00 5.59 15.00
CA ILE A 452 27.29 5.45 16.45
C ILE A 452 28.33 6.48 16.90
N PHE A 453 29.17 6.97 15.99
CA PHE A 453 30.27 7.89 16.28
C PHE A 453 30.17 9.25 15.56
N ALA A 454 28.99 9.59 15.04
CA ALA A 454 28.61 10.93 14.56
C ALA A 454 27.34 11.34 15.29
#